data_AF-A0A6J3B4E5-F1
#
_entry.id   AF-A0A6J3B4E5-F1
#
_cell.length_a   1.000
_cell.length_b   1.000
_cell.length_c   1.000
_cell.angle_alpha   90.00
_cell.angle_beta   90.00
_cell.angle_gamma   90.00
#
_symmetry.space_group_name_H-M   'P 1'
#
loop_
_entity.id
_entity.type
_entity.pdbx_description
1 polymer ?
#
loop_
_entity_poly.entity_id
_entity_poly.type
_entity_poly.pdbx_seq_one_letter_code
_entity_poly.pdbx_strand_id
1 'polypeptide(L)'
;MQNLISLTSPQQVSAPAPNLCDPEGHSSLRRAFLPPSCLPLSSCAPCSATPTLGAPDPCLRPALCSSLCPARFSSPCLGAPSPPLSHICWKLDADKYENDPELEKIRKERNYSWMDIITICKDKLPNYEEKIKMFYEEHLHLDDEIRYILDGSGYFDVRDKEDKWVRISMEKGDMITLPAGIYHRFTLDEKNYVKAMRLFVGDPVWTPYNRPADHLEARGQYVQFLAQTA
;
A
#
# COMPACT_ATOMS: atom_id res chain seq x y z
N MET A 1 -58.31 5.89 43.34
CA MET A 1 -57.49 6.58 42.32
C MET A 1 -56.13 5.90 42.30
N GLN A 2 -55.84 5.12 41.26
CA GLN A 2 -54.56 4.41 41.10
C GLN A 2 -53.62 5.30 40.27
N ASN A 3 -52.44 5.63 40.83
CA ASN A 3 -51.37 6.31 40.10
C ASN A 3 -50.51 5.28 39.36
N LEU A 4 -50.56 5.32 38.03
CA LEU A 4 -49.68 4.57 37.14
C LEU A 4 -48.34 5.30 37.01
N ILE A 5 -47.27 4.69 37.51
CA ILE A 5 -45.88 5.13 37.30
C ILE A 5 -45.40 4.46 36.01
N SER A 6 -45.20 5.26 34.96
CA SER A 6 -44.67 4.81 33.68
C SER A 6 -43.14 4.68 33.80
N LEU A 7 -42.64 3.44 33.79
CA LEU A 7 -41.21 3.15 33.73
C LEU A 7 -40.78 3.14 32.26
N THR A 8 -40.07 4.18 31.82
CA THR A 8 -39.41 4.22 30.50
C THR A 8 -38.06 3.50 30.59
N SER A 9 -37.88 2.47 29.76
CA SER A 9 -36.61 1.74 29.63
C SER A 9 -35.48 2.68 29.18
N PRO A 10 -34.25 2.54 29.71
CA PRO A 10 -33.11 3.29 29.22
C PRO A 10 -32.74 2.82 27.81
N GLN A 11 -32.70 3.75 26.84
CA GLN A 11 -32.14 3.48 25.53
C GLN A 11 -30.66 3.10 25.67
N GLN A 12 -30.29 1.93 25.15
CA GLN A 12 -28.88 1.58 24.97
C GLN A 12 -28.28 2.54 23.94
N VAL A 13 -27.42 3.45 24.41
CA VAL A 13 -26.56 4.23 23.52
C VAL A 13 -25.47 3.29 23.03
N SER A 14 -25.55 2.86 21.78
CA SER A 14 -24.48 2.11 21.12
C SER A 14 -23.23 3.00 21.05
N ALA A 15 -22.08 2.49 21.50
CA ALA A 15 -20.80 3.18 21.30
C ALA A 15 -20.58 3.47 19.79
N PRO A 16 -20.06 4.66 19.43
CA PRO A 16 -19.72 4.95 18.04
C PRO A 16 -18.67 3.94 17.56
N ALA A 17 -18.82 3.46 16.32
CA ALA A 17 -17.82 2.62 15.69
C ALA A 17 -16.45 3.32 15.73
N PRO A 18 -15.33 2.59 15.96
CA PRO A 18 -14.01 3.20 15.99
C PRO A 18 -13.75 3.93 14.67
N ASN A 19 -13.29 5.18 14.77
CA ASN A 19 -12.97 5.99 13.60
C ASN A 19 -11.71 5.43 12.95
N LEU A 20 -11.88 4.66 11.87
CA LEU A 20 -10.79 4.07 11.07
C LEU A 20 -9.80 5.14 10.56
N CYS A 21 -10.22 6.40 10.51
CA CYS A 21 -9.40 7.51 10.05
C CYS A 21 -8.59 8.24 11.13
N ASP A 22 -8.74 7.88 12.42
CA ASP A 22 -8.01 8.47 13.55
C ASP A 22 -7.50 7.37 14.50
N PRO A 23 -6.39 6.69 14.16
CA PRO A 23 -5.80 5.68 15.04
C PRO A 23 -5.22 6.27 16.35
N GLU A 24 -4.98 7.59 16.40
CA GLU A 24 -4.37 8.27 17.57
C GLU A 24 -5.33 8.52 18.75
N GLY A 25 -6.60 8.14 18.65
CA GLY A 25 -7.57 8.27 19.75
C GLY A 25 -7.38 7.31 20.94
N HIS A 26 -6.45 6.34 20.86
CA HIS A 26 -6.16 5.43 21.96
C HIS A 26 -4.92 5.87 22.75
N SER A 27 -5.19 6.62 23.82
CA SER A 27 -4.28 6.89 24.94
C SER A 27 -3.51 5.64 25.40
N SER A 28 -2.25 5.89 25.75
CA SER A 28 -1.21 4.95 26.14
C SER A 28 -1.64 3.91 27.18
N LEU A 29 -1.67 2.64 26.81
CA LEU A 29 -1.33 1.53 27.71
C LEU A 29 -0.53 0.48 26.95
N ARG A 30 0.80 0.61 27.02
CA ARG A 30 1.75 -0.43 26.59
C ARG A 30 1.50 -1.68 27.43
N ARG A 31 1.06 -2.78 26.81
CA ARG A 31 1.32 -4.13 27.33
C ARG A 31 2.40 -4.76 26.48
N ALA A 32 3.58 -4.91 27.08
CA ALA A 32 4.64 -5.72 26.52
C ALA A 32 4.16 -7.18 26.44
N PHE A 33 4.02 -7.71 25.23
CA PHE A 33 3.95 -9.14 25.00
C PHE A 33 5.31 -9.60 24.50
N LEU A 34 5.93 -10.51 25.26
CA LEU A 34 7.11 -11.26 24.85
C LEU A 34 6.77 -12.12 23.62
N PRO A 35 7.70 -12.30 22.66
CA PRO A 35 7.45 -13.12 21.48
C PRO A 35 7.41 -14.62 21.84
N PRO A 36 6.49 -15.43 21.28
CA PRO A 36 6.58 -16.87 21.38
C PRO A 36 7.67 -17.39 20.43
N SER A 37 8.41 -18.37 20.90
CA SER A 37 9.49 -19.09 20.20
C SER A 37 9.04 -19.72 18.87
N CYS A 38 9.86 -19.56 17.84
CA CYS A 38 9.71 -20.19 16.52
C CYS A 38 9.69 -21.72 16.61
N LEU A 39 8.71 -22.35 15.95
CA LEU A 39 8.75 -23.77 15.56
C LEU A 39 9.15 -23.89 14.08
N PRO A 40 9.84 -24.97 13.67
CA PRO A 40 10.41 -25.07 12.33
C PRO A 40 9.37 -25.38 11.24
N LEU A 41 9.64 -24.86 10.04
CA LEU A 41 8.88 -25.06 8.80
C LEU A 41 8.93 -26.53 8.34
N SER A 42 7.77 -27.15 8.22
CA SER A 42 7.58 -28.45 7.55
C SER A 42 6.41 -28.35 6.58
N SER A 43 6.76 -28.43 5.28
CA SER A 43 5.95 -28.72 4.08
C SER A 43 4.69 -27.87 3.79
N CYS A 44 4.80 -26.99 2.80
CA CYS A 44 3.64 -26.55 2.00
C CYS A 44 3.41 -27.53 0.84
N ALA A 45 2.21 -28.11 0.76
CA ALA A 45 1.76 -28.91 -0.39
C ALA A 45 1.26 -27.99 -1.54
N PRO A 46 1.40 -28.39 -2.81
CA PRO A 46 0.91 -27.60 -3.94
C PRO A 46 -0.63 -27.61 -4.01
N CYS A 47 -1.19 -26.42 -4.23
CA CYS A 47 -2.63 -26.21 -4.38
C CYS A 47 -3.05 -26.58 -5.81
N SER A 48 -3.45 -27.83 -6.04
CA SER A 48 -4.15 -28.29 -7.24
C SER A 48 -5.62 -28.54 -6.90
N ALA A 49 -6.43 -27.48 -6.91
CA ALA A 49 -7.88 -27.60 -6.79
C ALA A 49 -8.55 -26.93 -8.00
N THR A 50 -9.23 -27.74 -8.80
CA THR A 50 -10.16 -27.33 -9.86
C THR A 50 -11.37 -26.59 -9.25
N PRO A 51 -11.91 -25.56 -9.91
CA PRO A 51 -13.00 -24.76 -9.34
C PRO A 51 -14.34 -25.52 -9.42
N THR A 52 -15.05 -25.59 -8.29
CA THR A 52 -16.47 -25.96 -8.24
C THR A 52 -17.34 -24.80 -8.72
N LEU A 53 -18.26 -25.07 -9.65
CA LEU A 53 -19.25 -24.10 -10.15
C LEU A 53 -20.07 -23.52 -8.98
N GLY A 54 -20.07 -22.19 -8.84
CA GLY A 54 -21.00 -21.45 -7.97
C GLY A 54 -20.39 -20.77 -6.74
N ALA A 55 -19.08 -20.90 -6.48
CA ALA A 55 -18.40 -20.06 -5.49
C ALA A 55 -17.90 -18.76 -6.12
N PRO A 56 -18.04 -17.58 -5.46
CA PRO A 56 -17.40 -16.36 -5.93
C PRO A 56 -15.87 -16.56 -5.93
N ASP A 57 -15.22 -16.18 -7.02
CA ASP A 57 -13.77 -16.28 -7.19
C ASP A 57 -13.05 -15.57 -6.03
N PRO A 58 -12.22 -16.27 -5.23
CA PRO A 58 -11.52 -15.65 -4.10
C PRO A 58 -10.57 -14.51 -4.54
N CYS A 59 -10.22 -14.44 -5.83
CA CYS A 59 -9.46 -13.33 -6.43
C CYS A 59 -10.23 -12.00 -6.47
N LEU A 60 -11.56 -12.00 -6.25
CA LEU A 60 -12.40 -10.78 -6.26
C LEU A 60 -12.42 -10.03 -4.92
N ARG A 61 -11.72 -10.51 -3.89
CA ARG A 61 -11.52 -9.77 -2.63
C ARG A 61 -10.07 -9.24 -2.57
N PRO A 62 -9.83 -7.96 -2.87
CA PRO A 62 -8.47 -7.38 -2.97
C PRO A 62 -7.60 -7.59 -1.72
N ALA A 63 -8.23 -7.62 -0.54
CA ALA A 63 -7.58 -7.77 0.75
C ALA A 63 -7.33 -9.24 1.17
N LEU A 64 -8.22 -10.19 0.82
CA LEU A 64 -8.17 -11.55 1.37
C LEU A 64 -7.27 -12.53 0.59
N CYS A 65 -7.11 -12.38 -0.72
CA CYS A 65 -6.41 -13.36 -1.56
C CYS A 65 -4.89 -13.45 -1.28
N SER A 66 -4.34 -12.56 -0.47
CA SER A 66 -2.89 -12.33 -0.33
C SER A 66 -2.29 -12.75 1.02
N SER A 67 -3.05 -13.44 1.86
CA SER A 67 -2.56 -14.00 3.12
C SER A 67 -1.56 -15.16 2.94
N LEU A 68 -1.41 -15.70 1.73
CA LEU A 68 -0.63 -16.91 1.46
C LEU A 68 0.87 -16.71 1.16
N CYS A 69 1.33 -15.47 0.98
CA CYS A 69 2.75 -15.05 1.07
C CYS A 69 2.88 -13.59 0.64
N PRO A 70 2.65 -12.59 1.53
CA PRO A 70 3.16 -11.26 1.26
C PRO A 70 4.68 -11.36 1.19
N ALA A 71 5.31 -10.83 0.15
CA ALA A 71 6.74 -10.53 0.21
C ALA A 71 6.92 -9.44 1.28
N ARG A 72 7.05 -9.86 2.54
CA ARG A 72 7.46 -9.00 3.63
C ARG A 72 8.95 -8.78 3.43
N PHE A 73 9.36 -7.53 3.25
CA PHE A 73 10.75 -7.13 3.42
C PHE A 73 11.10 -7.28 4.92
N SER A 74 11.37 -8.51 5.37
CA SER A 74 11.82 -8.79 6.74
C SER A 74 13.32 -8.61 6.92
N SER A 75 13.98 -7.86 6.03
CA SER A 75 15.39 -7.53 6.12
C SER A 75 15.60 -6.16 5.48
N PRO A 76 16.53 -5.34 6.01
CA PRO A 76 16.90 -4.10 5.34
C PRO A 76 17.31 -4.46 3.90
N CYS A 77 17.12 -3.54 2.97
CA CYS A 77 17.49 -3.68 1.55
C CYS A 77 19.02 -3.81 1.32
N LEU A 78 19.71 -4.59 2.17
CA LEU A 78 21.11 -4.96 2.12
C LEU A 78 21.17 -6.49 1.99
N GLY A 79 21.26 -6.98 0.76
CA GLY A 79 21.98 -8.23 0.49
C GLY A 79 21.22 -9.46 0.00
N ALA A 80 19.94 -9.39 -0.38
CA ALA A 80 19.31 -10.47 -1.17
C ALA A 80 19.20 -10.05 -2.64
N PRO A 81 19.50 -10.94 -3.62
CA PRO A 81 19.31 -10.62 -5.03
C PRO A 81 17.82 -10.57 -5.30
N SER A 82 17.24 -9.36 -5.33
CA SER A 82 15.95 -9.19 -5.98
C SER A 82 16.14 -9.47 -7.48
N PRO A 83 15.12 -9.96 -8.19
CA PRO A 83 15.13 -9.87 -9.64
C PRO A 83 15.39 -8.40 -10.02
N PRO A 84 16.06 -8.15 -11.15
CA PRO A 84 16.69 -6.86 -11.46
C PRO A 84 15.68 -5.74 -11.27
N LEU A 85 16.05 -4.87 -10.32
CA LEU A 85 15.18 -3.97 -9.57
C LEU A 85 14.31 -3.11 -10.49
N SER A 86 13.05 -3.52 -10.66
CA SER A 86 12.03 -2.71 -11.33
C SER A 86 11.56 -1.53 -10.48
N HIS A 87 12.00 -1.43 -9.23
CA HIS A 87 11.61 -0.41 -8.26
C HIS A 87 12.74 -0.19 -7.25
N ILE A 88 12.79 1.00 -6.65
CA ILE A 88 13.81 1.39 -5.66
C ILE A 88 13.12 1.63 -4.32
N CYS A 89 13.72 1.15 -3.21
CA CYS A 89 13.16 1.29 -1.88
C CYS A 89 14.18 1.85 -0.88
N TRP A 90 13.68 2.63 0.09
CA TRP A 90 14.41 3.12 1.25
C TRP A 90 13.59 2.90 2.52
N LYS A 91 14.28 2.78 3.66
CA LYS A 91 13.66 2.79 4.99
C LYS A 91 14.12 4.04 5.74
N LEU A 92 13.16 4.86 6.17
CA LEU A 92 13.39 6.14 6.85
C LEU A 92 12.59 6.21 8.15
N ASP A 93 12.93 7.20 8.97
CA ASP A 93 12.20 7.52 10.20
C ASP A 93 11.03 8.44 9.87
N ALA A 94 9.84 7.84 9.71
CA ALA A 94 8.61 8.55 9.38
C ALA A 94 8.17 9.56 10.44
N ASP A 95 8.66 9.50 11.67
CA ASP A 95 8.32 10.51 12.69
C ASP A 95 9.08 11.83 12.45
N LYS A 96 10.15 11.81 11.64
CA LYS A 96 10.99 12.97 11.34
C LYS A 96 10.75 13.58 9.97
N TYR A 97 9.72 13.15 9.23
CA TYR A 97 9.53 13.50 7.81
C TYR A 97 9.55 15.01 7.49
N GLU A 98 9.25 15.87 8.46
CA GLU A 98 9.27 17.34 8.28
C GLU A 98 10.70 17.92 8.24
N ASN A 99 11.67 17.30 8.92
CA ASN A 99 13.03 17.81 9.09
C ASN A 99 14.10 16.70 9.04
N ASP A 100 13.88 15.66 8.23
CA ASP A 100 14.80 14.51 8.14
C ASP A 100 15.95 14.79 7.15
N PRO A 101 17.22 14.84 7.60
CA PRO A 101 18.38 15.02 6.72
C PRO A 101 18.57 13.90 5.70
N GLU A 102 18.17 12.65 6.02
CA GLU A 102 18.29 11.52 5.10
C GLU A 102 17.28 11.63 3.96
N LEU A 103 16.03 12.02 4.27
CA LEU A 103 15.04 12.33 3.25
C LEU A 103 15.53 13.47 2.33
N GLU A 104 16.06 14.55 2.90
CA GLU A 104 16.61 15.66 2.11
C GLU A 104 17.77 15.24 1.20
N LYS A 105 18.63 14.33 1.66
CA LYS A 105 19.70 13.77 0.85
C LYS A 105 19.16 13.00 -0.35
N ILE A 106 18.19 12.10 -0.13
CA ILE A 106 17.54 11.33 -1.21
C ILE A 106 16.86 12.27 -2.20
N ARG A 107 16.14 13.29 -1.70
CA ARG A 107 15.48 14.28 -2.54
C ARG A 107 16.46 15.04 -3.43
N LYS A 108 17.62 15.44 -2.90
CA LYS A 108 18.66 16.14 -3.67
C LYS A 108 19.32 15.23 -4.70
N GLU A 109 19.66 14.01 -4.33
CA GLU A 109 20.31 13.04 -5.23
C GLU A 109 19.40 12.63 -6.40
N ARG A 110 18.09 12.53 -6.16
CA ARG A 110 17.09 12.10 -7.15
C ARG A 110 16.28 13.25 -7.76
N ASN A 111 16.58 14.49 -7.37
CA ASN A 111 15.89 15.71 -7.81
C ASN A 111 14.37 15.72 -7.55
N TYR A 112 13.95 15.24 -6.38
CA TYR A 112 12.55 15.30 -5.93
C TYR A 112 12.20 16.71 -5.40
N SER A 113 11.94 17.62 -6.33
CA SER A 113 11.71 19.04 -6.06
C SER A 113 10.32 19.35 -5.51
N TRP A 114 9.33 18.49 -5.75
CA TRP A 114 7.95 18.71 -5.31
C TRP A 114 7.49 17.63 -4.33
N MET A 115 6.68 18.01 -3.34
CA MET A 115 6.04 17.06 -2.43
C MET A 115 4.69 17.56 -1.92
N ASP A 116 3.79 16.62 -1.62
CA ASP A 116 2.61 16.85 -0.80
C ASP A 116 2.27 15.64 0.08
N ILE A 117 1.24 15.78 0.91
CA ILE A 117 0.76 14.71 1.79
C ILE A 117 -0.67 14.37 1.42
N ILE A 118 -0.92 13.09 1.18
CA ILE A 118 -2.25 12.54 0.97
C ILE A 118 -2.61 11.60 2.13
N THR A 119 -3.85 11.72 2.61
CA THR A 119 -4.42 10.75 3.57
C THR A 119 -5.54 10.01 2.87
N ILE A 120 -5.35 8.71 2.67
CA ILE A 120 -6.36 7.83 2.08
C ILE A 120 -7.10 7.18 3.24
N CYS A 121 -8.25 7.73 3.54
CA CYS A 121 -9.22 7.15 4.45
C CYS A 121 -10.63 7.53 4.02
N LYS A 122 -11.60 6.66 4.29
CA LYS A 122 -12.98 6.78 3.82
C LYS A 122 -13.61 8.13 4.16
N ASP A 123 -13.35 8.65 5.37
CA ASP A 123 -13.96 9.89 5.86
C ASP A 123 -13.16 11.14 5.53
N LYS A 124 -11.86 11.01 5.21
CA LYS A 124 -10.93 12.13 4.98
C LYS A 124 -10.67 12.42 3.51
N LEU A 125 -10.80 11.43 2.62
CA LEU A 125 -10.48 11.56 1.21
C LEU A 125 -11.75 11.92 0.39
N PRO A 126 -11.80 13.09 -0.28
CA PRO A 126 -12.89 13.41 -1.19
C PRO A 126 -12.90 12.44 -2.39
N ASN A 127 -14.09 12.00 -2.78
CA ASN A 127 -14.34 10.98 -3.81
C ASN A 127 -13.60 9.67 -3.55
N TYR A 128 -13.57 9.24 -2.27
CA TYR A 128 -12.84 8.05 -1.83
C TYR A 128 -13.09 6.81 -2.71
N GLU A 129 -14.35 6.43 -2.92
CA GLU A 129 -14.69 5.19 -3.66
C GLU A 129 -14.20 5.22 -5.12
N GLU A 130 -14.31 6.38 -5.79
CA GLU A 130 -13.83 6.57 -7.16
C GLU A 130 -12.29 6.52 -7.21
N LYS A 131 -11.62 7.18 -6.26
CA LYS A 131 -10.16 7.22 -6.20
C LYS A 131 -9.56 5.85 -5.89
N ILE A 132 -10.11 5.09 -4.94
CA ILE A 132 -9.65 3.74 -4.63
C ILE A 132 -9.80 2.83 -5.85
N LYS A 133 -10.92 2.94 -6.58
CA LYS A 133 -11.12 2.18 -7.82
C LYS A 133 -10.08 2.54 -8.87
N MET A 134 -9.82 3.83 -9.08
CA MET A 134 -8.80 4.32 -10.01
C MET A 134 -7.39 3.84 -9.64
N PHE A 135 -7.02 3.89 -8.35
CA PHE A 135 -5.72 3.41 -7.88
C PHE A 135 -5.55 1.90 -8.06
N TYR A 136 -6.63 1.12 -7.99
CA TYR A 136 -6.57 -0.33 -8.10
C TYR A 136 -6.62 -0.85 -9.54
N GLU A 137 -7.15 -0.05 -10.47
CA GLU A 137 -7.09 -0.38 -11.89
C GLU A 137 -5.63 -0.44 -12.34
N GLU A 138 -5.23 -1.46 -13.11
CA GLU A 138 -3.84 -1.58 -13.57
C GLU A 138 -3.51 -0.43 -14.53
N HIS A 139 -2.50 0.37 -14.17
CA HIS A 139 -2.12 1.56 -14.92
C HIS A 139 -0.61 1.76 -14.93
N LEU A 140 -0.17 2.74 -15.72
CA LEU A 140 1.19 3.26 -15.70
C LEU A 140 1.17 4.79 -15.68
N HIS A 141 2.31 5.38 -15.34
CA HIS A 141 2.58 6.82 -15.41
C HIS A 141 3.73 7.12 -16.36
N LEU A 142 3.75 8.34 -16.90
CA LEU A 142 4.84 8.83 -17.76
C LEU A 142 6.05 9.31 -16.95
N ASP A 143 5.84 9.57 -15.66
CA ASP A 143 6.84 9.97 -14.69
C ASP A 143 6.95 8.92 -13.58
N ASP A 144 8.02 9.00 -12.79
CA ASP A 144 8.23 8.14 -11.62
C ASP A 144 7.12 8.37 -10.57
N GLU A 145 6.53 7.29 -10.08
CA GLU A 145 5.60 7.31 -8.95
C GLU A 145 6.40 7.09 -7.65
N ILE A 146 6.60 8.17 -6.89
CA ILE A 146 7.33 8.13 -5.60
C ILE A 146 6.34 8.27 -4.43
N ARG A 147 6.43 7.36 -3.46
CA ARG A 147 5.58 7.32 -2.26
C ARG A 147 6.40 7.02 -1.02
N TYR A 148 6.23 7.83 0.01
CA TYR A 148 6.81 7.63 1.33
C TYR A 148 5.70 7.49 2.37
N ILE A 149 5.60 6.34 3.02
CA ILE A 149 4.52 6.05 3.97
C ILE A 149 4.83 6.68 5.33
N LEU A 150 4.01 7.65 5.71
CA LEU A 150 4.13 8.36 6.99
C LEU A 150 3.36 7.66 8.11
N ASP A 151 2.22 7.03 7.77
CA ASP A 151 1.42 6.24 8.71
C ASP A 151 0.52 5.25 7.96
N GLY A 152 0.02 4.23 8.67
CA GLY A 152 -0.79 3.16 8.09
C GLY A 152 -0.01 2.20 7.20
N SER A 153 -0.71 1.56 6.26
CA SER A 153 -0.11 0.56 5.37
C SER A 153 -0.96 0.30 4.12
N GLY A 154 -0.34 -0.31 3.10
CA GLY A 154 -1.00 -0.68 1.86
C GLY A 154 -0.12 -1.56 0.97
N TYR A 155 -0.66 -1.92 -0.19
CA TYR A 155 0.01 -2.78 -1.17
C TYR A 155 0.20 -2.05 -2.49
N PHE A 156 1.42 -2.13 -3.03
CA PHE A 156 1.69 -1.87 -4.44
C PHE A 156 1.88 -3.21 -5.14
N ASP A 157 1.03 -3.49 -6.12
CA ASP A 157 1.23 -4.64 -7.00
C ASP A 157 1.93 -4.14 -8.27
N VAL A 158 3.03 -4.78 -8.67
CA VAL A 158 3.79 -4.46 -9.89
C VAL A 158 3.92 -5.70 -10.76
N ARG A 159 4.09 -5.53 -12.08
CA ARG A 159 4.41 -6.63 -12.99
C ARG A 159 5.90 -6.97 -12.97
N ASP A 160 6.22 -8.26 -12.88
CA ASP A 160 7.59 -8.76 -13.12
C ASP A 160 7.89 -8.90 -14.64
N LYS A 161 9.05 -9.45 -14.99
CA LYS A 161 9.48 -9.63 -16.38
C LYS A 161 8.60 -10.61 -17.15
N GLU A 162 8.00 -11.56 -16.45
CA GLU A 162 7.08 -12.56 -16.98
C GLU A 162 5.61 -12.10 -16.93
N ASP A 163 5.38 -10.80 -16.66
CA ASP A 163 4.07 -10.17 -16.54
C ASP A 163 3.19 -10.79 -15.43
N LYS A 164 3.81 -11.30 -14.36
CA LYS A 164 3.12 -11.79 -13.16
C LYS A 164 3.08 -10.70 -12.09
N TRP A 165 2.05 -10.75 -11.25
CA TRP A 165 1.90 -9.81 -10.15
C TRP A 165 2.87 -10.12 -9.01
N VAL A 166 3.62 -9.10 -8.59
CA VAL A 166 4.43 -9.09 -7.38
C VAL A 166 3.82 -8.07 -6.42
N ARG A 167 3.39 -8.53 -5.25
CA ARG A 167 2.80 -7.69 -4.20
C ARG A 167 3.88 -7.18 -3.25
N ILE A 168 3.98 -5.86 -3.13
CA ILE A 168 4.88 -5.15 -2.24
C ILE A 168 4.07 -4.59 -1.08
N SER A 169 4.34 -5.07 0.14
CA SER A 169 3.74 -4.54 1.37
C SER A 169 4.52 -3.31 1.81
N MET A 170 3.82 -2.18 1.93
CA MET A 170 4.39 -0.91 2.38
C MET A 170 3.78 -0.52 3.73
N GLU A 171 4.62 -0.23 4.71
CA GLU A 171 4.24 0.22 6.05
C GLU A 171 4.97 1.52 6.39
N LYS A 172 4.63 2.13 7.53
CA LYS A 172 5.26 3.34 8.05
C LYS A 172 6.80 3.29 7.95
N GLY A 173 7.39 4.34 7.39
CA GLY A 173 8.83 4.48 7.18
C GLY A 173 9.32 3.92 5.84
N ASP A 174 8.50 3.19 5.09
CA ASP A 174 8.89 2.69 3.76
C ASP A 174 8.71 3.76 2.70
N MET A 175 9.74 3.97 1.89
CA MET A 175 9.71 4.83 0.70
C MET A 175 9.99 3.99 -0.54
N ILE A 176 9.17 4.14 -1.58
CA ILE A 176 9.30 3.43 -2.85
C ILE A 176 9.28 4.41 -4.02
N THR A 177 10.05 4.09 -5.06
CA THR A 177 9.94 4.68 -6.39
C THR A 177 9.60 3.59 -7.39
N LEU A 178 8.45 3.75 -8.06
CA LEU A 178 8.05 2.98 -9.22
C LEU A 178 8.45 3.78 -10.48
N PRO A 179 9.28 3.24 -11.37
CA PRO A 179 9.77 3.97 -12.53
C PRO A 179 8.67 4.23 -13.55
N ALA A 180 8.81 5.31 -14.31
CA ALA A 180 7.94 5.60 -15.45
C ALA A 180 7.77 4.37 -16.37
N GLY A 181 6.54 4.11 -16.83
CA GLY A 181 6.23 3.01 -17.74
C GLY A 181 6.05 1.61 -17.11
N ILE A 182 6.22 1.45 -15.80
CA ILE A 182 5.86 0.20 -15.11
C ILE A 182 4.34 0.05 -14.94
N TYR A 183 3.81 -1.13 -15.25
CA TYR A 183 2.44 -1.46 -14.89
C TYR A 183 2.34 -1.77 -13.41
N HIS A 184 1.48 -1.04 -12.72
CA HIS A 184 1.27 -1.17 -11.29
C HIS A 184 -0.16 -0.82 -10.90
N ARG A 185 -0.48 -1.08 -9.64
CA ARG A 185 -1.71 -0.65 -8.96
C ARG A 185 -1.48 -0.54 -7.47
N PHE A 186 -2.31 0.23 -6.80
CA PHE A 186 -2.30 0.42 -5.36
C PHE A 186 -3.62 -0.04 -4.73
N THR A 187 -3.54 -0.66 -3.55
CA THR A 187 -4.71 -0.94 -2.72
C THR A 187 -4.39 -0.80 -1.25
N LEU A 188 -5.38 -0.45 -0.45
CA LEU A 188 -5.28 -0.49 1.00
C LEU A 188 -5.25 -1.94 1.48
N ASP A 189 -4.61 -2.18 2.61
CA ASP A 189 -4.74 -3.44 3.32
C ASP A 189 -6.02 -3.48 4.17
N GLU A 190 -6.18 -4.52 5.00
CA GLU A 190 -7.35 -4.69 5.86
C GLU A 190 -7.53 -3.57 6.90
N LYS A 191 -6.50 -2.75 7.18
CA LYS A 191 -6.61 -1.60 8.08
C LYS A 191 -7.29 -0.40 7.42
N ASN A 192 -7.44 -0.40 6.09
CA ASN A 192 -8.15 0.63 5.33
C ASN A 192 -7.67 2.06 5.57
N TYR A 193 -6.36 2.24 5.86
CA TYR A 193 -5.79 3.54 6.17
C TYR A 193 -4.33 3.64 5.72
N VAL A 194 -4.01 4.72 4.99
CA VAL A 194 -2.61 5.13 4.74
C VAL A 194 -2.49 6.66 4.69
N LYS A 195 -1.41 7.18 5.29
CA LYS A 195 -0.94 8.55 5.11
C LYS A 195 0.40 8.48 4.37
N ALA A 196 0.47 9.07 3.20
CA ALA A 196 1.66 9.03 2.36
C ALA A 196 2.09 10.43 1.94
N MET A 197 3.39 10.67 1.96
CA MET A 197 4.01 11.77 1.22
C MET A 197 4.22 11.32 -0.22
N ARG A 198 3.78 12.14 -1.17
CA ARG A 198 4.02 11.92 -2.59
C ARG A 198 5.13 12.87 -3.02
N LEU A 199 6.11 12.36 -3.75
CA LEU A 199 7.24 13.14 -4.24
C LEU A 199 7.29 13.11 -5.77
N PHE A 200 7.70 14.20 -6.39
CA PHE A 200 7.80 14.34 -7.85
C PHE A 200 9.08 15.05 -8.26
N VAL A 201 9.53 14.72 -9.48
CA VAL A 201 10.55 15.50 -10.18
C VAL A 201 9.82 16.58 -10.99
N GLY A 202 9.97 17.84 -10.61
CA GLY A 202 9.26 18.95 -11.25
C GLY A 202 7.79 19.05 -10.84
N ASP A 203 6.96 19.64 -11.71
CA ASP A 203 5.54 19.80 -11.46
C ASP A 203 4.79 18.47 -11.66
N PRO A 204 3.92 18.07 -10.72
CA PRO A 204 3.37 16.72 -10.72
C PRO A 204 2.28 16.53 -11.79
N VAL A 205 2.40 15.46 -12.57
CA VAL A 205 1.35 14.95 -13.47
C VAL A 205 0.86 13.60 -12.96
N TRP A 206 -0.37 13.56 -12.45
CA TRP A 206 -0.95 12.38 -11.81
C TRP A 206 -1.70 11.45 -12.75
N THR A 207 -1.74 11.75 -14.06
CA THR A 207 -2.61 11.08 -15.02
C THR A 207 -2.25 9.60 -15.11
N PRO A 208 -3.15 8.68 -14.73
CA PRO A 208 -2.96 7.26 -14.95
C PRO A 208 -3.34 6.92 -16.39
N TYR A 209 -2.54 6.06 -17.02
CA TYR A 209 -2.89 5.42 -18.29
C TYR A 209 -3.18 3.95 -18.04
N ASN A 210 -4.46 3.60 -18.01
CA ASN A 210 -4.90 2.24 -17.75
C ASN A 210 -4.42 1.29 -18.86
N ARG A 211 -4.05 0.07 -18.48
CA ARG A 211 -3.63 -0.95 -19.44
C ARG A 211 -4.82 -1.32 -20.36
N PRO A 212 -4.62 -1.44 -21.70
CA PRO A 212 -3.36 -1.37 -22.44
C PRO A 212 -2.90 0.07 -22.74
N ALA A 213 -1.62 0.34 -22.43
CA ALA A 213 -0.97 1.64 -22.65
C ALA A 213 0.42 1.50 -23.31
N ASP A 214 0.63 0.42 -24.07
CA ASP A 214 1.94 0.04 -24.63
C ASP A 214 2.44 0.97 -25.76
N HIS A 215 1.58 1.84 -26.27
CA HIS A 215 1.93 2.84 -27.29
C HIS A 215 2.70 4.04 -26.74
N LEU A 216 2.78 4.20 -25.41
CA LEU A 216 3.45 5.32 -24.76
C LEU A 216 4.97 5.14 -24.78
N GLU A 217 5.70 6.23 -25.03
CA GLU A 217 7.16 6.20 -25.11
C GLU A 217 7.82 5.73 -23.80
N ALA A 218 7.33 6.21 -22.65
CA ALA A 218 7.80 5.80 -21.33
C ALA A 218 7.74 4.27 -21.14
N ARG A 219 6.69 3.62 -21.64
CA ARG A 219 6.56 2.16 -21.61
C ARG A 219 7.62 1.48 -22.48
N GLY A 220 7.85 2.00 -23.69
CA GLY A 220 8.90 1.50 -24.58
C GLY A 220 10.29 1.60 -23.95
N GLN A 221 10.63 2.74 -23.34
CA GLN A 221 11.89 2.95 -22.64
C GLN A 221 12.04 1.99 -21.44
N TYR A 222 10.98 1.81 -20.65
CA TYR A 222 10.97 0.87 -19.52
C TYR A 222 11.20 -0.59 -19.94
N VAL A 223 10.57 -1.04 -21.03
CA VAL A 223 10.77 -2.39 -21.57
C VAL A 223 12.21 -2.58 -22.06
N GLN A 224 12.81 -1.56 -22.69
CA GLN A 224 14.23 -1.59 -23.07
C GLN A 224 15.15 -1.70 -21.86
N PHE A 225 14.87 -0.95 -20.79
CA PHE A 225 15.59 -1.03 -19.52
C PHE A 225 15.51 -2.44 -18.90
N LEU A 226 14.32 -3.07 -18.90
CA LEU A 226 14.16 -4.44 -18.40
C LEU A 226 14.97 -5.47 -19.21
N ALA A 227 15.09 -5.27 -20.53
CA ALA A 227 15.86 -6.14 -21.40
C ALA A 227 17.38 -6.01 -21.17
N GLN A 228 17.86 -4.81 -20.83
CA GLN A 228 19.29 -4.56 -20.55
C GLN A 228 19.74 -5.07 -19.18
N THR A 229 18.80 -5.22 -18.25
CA THR A 229 19.05 -5.68 -16.88
C THR A 229 18.81 -7.18 -16.70
N ALA A 230 18.60 -7.93 -17.79
CA ALA A 230 18.39 -9.39 -17.79
C ALA A 230 19.71 -10.17 -17.81
#